data_AF-A0A0M3KHP8-F1
#
_entry.id   AF-A0A0M3KHP8-F1
#
_cell.length_a   1.000
_cell.length_b   1.000
_cell.length_c   1.000
_cell.angle_alpha   90.00
_cell.angle_beta   90.00
_cell.angle_gamma   90.00
#
_symmetry.space_group_name_H-M   'P 1'
#
loop_
_entity.id
_entity.type
_entity.pdbx_description
1 polymer ?
#
loop_
_entity_poly.entity_id
_entity_poly.type
_entity_poly.pdbx_seq_one_letter_code
_entity_poly.pdbx_strand_id
1 'polypeptide(L)'
;MYCLQPALSLVDVLFAFPSCKPPVERLLELLPRLIPRPYSVSSCFKEASRKGRVRFVYSMLKMGGDPASGRGYERFGLATDYLRSLRVGDVVKVILKESGRFRLPTPSNTHADVRKIPLIMIGPGTGVAPFLAFLQKIL
;
A
#
# COMPACT_ATOMS: atom_id res chain seq x y z
N MET A 1 8.07 -30.84 -4.49
CA MET A 1 7.62 -29.67 -5.27
C MET A 1 6.60 -28.85 -4.44
N TYR A 2 6.95 -28.46 -3.20
CA TYR A 2 6.06 -27.75 -2.26
C TYR A 2 6.33 -26.23 -2.26
N CYS A 3 7.57 -25.81 -2.48
CA CYS A 3 8.02 -24.42 -2.32
C CYS A 3 7.61 -23.43 -3.43
N LEU A 4 6.92 -23.90 -4.48
CA LEU A 4 6.46 -23.05 -5.59
C LEU A 4 4.98 -22.69 -5.48
N GLN A 5 4.27 -23.19 -4.47
CA GLN A 5 2.87 -22.82 -4.26
C GLN A 5 2.78 -21.33 -3.91
N PRO A 6 1.97 -20.55 -4.65
CA PRO A 6 1.78 -19.14 -4.36
C PRO A 6 1.29 -18.97 -2.92
N ALA A 7 2.13 -18.30 -2.13
CA ALA A 7 1.86 -17.78 -0.81
C ALA A 7 1.94 -18.74 0.41
N LEU A 8 2.79 -19.76 0.31
CA LEU A 8 3.48 -20.29 1.50
C LEU A 8 4.53 -19.29 1.99
N SER A 9 4.60 -19.10 3.30
CA SER A 9 5.63 -18.31 3.97
C SER A 9 6.65 -19.22 4.65
N LEU A 10 7.80 -18.67 5.03
CA LEU A 10 8.81 -19.40 5.80
C LEU A 10 8.22 -20.05 7.08
N VAL A 11 7.28 -19.38 7.73
CA VAL A 11 6.64 -19.88 8.96
C VAL A 11 5.84 -21.15 8.69
N ASP A 12 5.13 -21.23 7.55
CA ASP A 12 4.40 -22.46 7.17
C ASP A 12 5.35 -23.64 7.01
N VAL A 13 6.50 -23.38 6.37
CA VAL A 13 7.52 -24.41 6.13
C VAL A 13 8.11 -24.90 7.45
N LEU A 14 8.43 -24.00 8.38
CA LEU A 14 8.96 -24.39 9.69
C LEU A 14 7.94 -25.16 10.54
N PHE A 15 6.65 -24.82 10.46
CA PHE A 15 5.60 -25.60 11.12
C PHE A 15 5.39 -26.98 10.49
N ALA A 16 5.50 -27.11 9.17
CA ALA A 16 5.38 -28.38 8.48
C ALA A 16 6.55 -29.33 8.77
N PHE A 17 7.75 -28.79 9.05
CA PHE A 17 8.97 -29.56 9.30
C PHE A 17 9.61 -29.21 10.65
N PRO A 18 9.05 -29.69 11.79
CA PRO A 18 9.54 -29.32 13.13
C PRO A 18 10.96 -29.81 13.46
N SER A 19 11.51 -30.75 12.68
CA SER A 19 12.92 -31.15 12.77
C SER A 19 13.88 -30.10 12.20
N CYS A 20 13.39 -29.21 11.33
CA CYS A 20 14.17 -28.13 10.75
C CYS A 20 14.31 -26.99 11.77
N LYS A 21 15.50 -26.87 12.37
CA LYS A 21 15.83 -25.86 13.38
C LYS A 21 17.03 -25.02 12.92
N PRO A 22 16.85 -24.18 11.88
CA PRO A 22 17.94 -23.35 11.39
C PRO A 22 18.36 -22.33 12.46
N PRO A 23 19.67 -22.02 12.60
CA PRO A 23 20.13 -20.90 13.42
C PRO A 23 19.48 -19.59 12.99
N VAL A 24 19.20 -18.70 13.94
CA VAL A 24 18.52 -17.42 13.69
C VAL A 24 19.32 -16.52 12.76
N GLU A 25 20.64 -16.54 12.91
CA GLU A 25 21.60 -15.79 12.08
C GLU A 25 21.41 -16.15 10.61
N ARG A 26 21.28 -17.46 10.33
CA ARG A 26 21.11 -17.95 8.97
C ARG A 26 19.77 -17.53 8.37
N LEU A 27 18.72 -17.44 9.19
CA LEU A 27 17.43 -16.92 8.74
C LEU A 27 17.54 -15.43 8.39
N LEU A 28 18.20 -14.63 9.24
CA LEU A 28 18.35 -13.19 9.01
C LEU A 28 19.18 -12.88 7.75
N GLU A 29 20.20 -13.68 7.45
CA GLU A 29 20.99 -13.55 6.23
C GLU A 29 20.20 -13.84 4.95
N LEU A 30 19.27 -14.80 5.01
CA LEU A 30 18.53 -15.28 3.85
C LEU A 30 17.20 -14.54 3.62
N LEU A 31 16.65 -13.91 4.66
CA LEU A 31 15.37 -13.21 4.55
C LEU A 31 15.49 -11.97 3.65
N PRO A 32 14.55 -11.75 2.73
CA PRO A 32 14.53 -10.54 1.93
C PRO A 32 14.27 -9.32 2.81
N ARG A 33 14.87 -8.18 2.45
CA ARG A 33 14.59 -6.91 3.12
C ARG A 33 13.13 -6.52 2.94
N LEU A 34 12.54 -5.95 3.98
CA LEU A 34 11.17 -5.43 3.91
C LEU A 34 11.11 -4.25 2.93
N ILE A 35 10.21 -4.34 1.95
CA ILE A 35 10.02 -3.33 0.90
C ILE A 35 8.85 -2.40 1.28
N PRO A 36 8.98 -1.08 1.14
CA PRO A 36 7.89 -0.14 1.42
C PRO A 36 6.70 -0.36 0.46
N ARG A 37 5.48 -0.24 0.99
CA ARG A 37 4.26 -0.39 0.18
C ARG A 37 3.80 0.98 -0.36
N PRO A 38 3.67 1.14 -1.70
CA PRO A 38 3.20 2.40 -2.27
C PRO A 38 1.68 2.53 -2.10
N TYR A 39 1.24 3.74 -1.72
CA TYR A 39 -0.16 4.14 -1.67
C TYR A 39 -0.34 5.47 -2.39
N SER A 40 -1.45 5.61 -3.12
CA SER A 40 -1.81 6.88 -3.75
C SER A 40 -2.29 7.87 -2.69
N VAL A 41 -1.67 9.04 -2.67
CA VAL A 41 -2.08 10.15 -1.80
C VAL A 41 -3.46 10.65 -2.23
N SER A 42 -4.35 10.83 -1.26
CA SER A 42 -5.73 11.28 -1.45
C SER A 42 -6.01 12.69 -0.91
N SER A 43 -4.96 13.41 -0.52
CA SER A 43 -4.99 14.82 -0.13
C SER A 43 -4.18 15.69 -1.09
N CYS A 44 -4.60 16.93 -1.34
CA CYS A 44 -3.81 17.84 -2.16
C CYS A 44 -2.55 18.36 -1.42
N PHE A 45 -1.51 18.71 -2.18
CA PHE A 45 -0.24 19.20 -1.63
C PHE A 45 -0.42 20.45 -0.74
N LYS A 46 -1.38 21.32 -1.07
CA LYS A 46 -1.69 22.51 -0.27
C LYS A 46 -2.15 22.14 1.15
N GLU A 47 -2.89 21.05 1.32
CA GLU A 47 -3.27 20.59 2.65
C GLU A 47 -2.09 19.94 3.38
N ALA A 48 -1.29 19.14 2.69
CA ALA A 48 -0.07 18.57 3.25
C ALA A 48 0.88 19.67 3.75
N SER A 49 1.07 20.74 2.97
CA SER A 49 1.94 21.86 3.31
C SER A 49 1.37 22.75 4.42
N ARG A 50 0.06 23.06 4.41
CA ARG A 50 -0.55 23.95 5.43
C ARG A 50 -0.81 23.28 6.77
N LYS A 51 -1.12 21.97 6.78
CA LYS A 51 -1.55 21.25 7.99
C LYS A 51 -0.57 20.16 8.42
N GLY A 52 0.47 19.87 7.62
CA GLY A 52 1.38 18.75 7.88
C GLY A 52 0.70 17.39 7.81
N ARG A 53 -0.40 17.25 7.04
CA ARG A 53 -1.23 16.03 7.01
C ARG A 53 -1.27 15.40 5.62
N VAL A 54 -0.99 14.11 5.55
CA VAL A 54 -1.13 13.29 4.33
C VAL A 54 -2.27 12.30 4.56
N ARG A 55 -3.16 12.18 3.57
CA ARG A 55 -4.19 11.12 3.55
C ARG A 55 -3.95 10.18 2.38
N PHE A 56 -4.38 8.95 2.54
CA PHE A 56 -4.43 7.94 1.50
C PHE A 56 -5.56 6.97 1.82
N VAL A 57 -5.99 6.19 0.83
CA VAL A 57 -7.04 5.18 0.98
C VAL A 57 -6.44 3.82 0.73
N TYR A 58 -6.77 2.85 1.56
CA TYR A 58 -6.33 1.47 1.42
C TYR A 58 -7.47 0.51 1.75
N SER A 59 -7.38 -0.71 1.22
CA SER A 59 -8.28 -1.82 1.54
C SER A 59 -7.54 -2.84 2.38
N MET A 60 -8.26 -3.52 3.28
CA MET A 60 -7.68 -4.62 4.05
C MET A 60 -7.46 -5.81 3.14
N LEU A 61 -6.20 -6.26 3.05
CA LEU A 61 -5.88 -7.52 2.37
C LEU A 61 -6.02 -8.65 3.38
N LYS A 62 -7.01 -9.52 3.17
CA LYS A 62 -7.25 -10.71 3.96
C LYS A 62 -7.00 -11.94 3.09
N MET A 63 -6.18 -12.86 3.58
CA MET A 63 -5.88 -14.14 2.95
C MET A 63 -6.42 -15.24 3.88
N GLY A 64 -7.42 -15.97 3.42
CA GLY A 64 -8.00 -17.08 4.16
C GLY A 64 -6.96 -18.19 4.37
N GLY A 65 -7.15 -18.96 5.45
CA GLY A 65 -6.51 -20.26 5.59
C GLY A 65 -7.14 -21.22 4.59
N ASP A 66 -6.31 -21.95 3.86
CA ASP A 66 -6.75 -23.06 3.02
C ASP A 66 -5.81 -24.24 3.29
N PRO A 67 -6.30 -25.29 3.99
CA PRO A 67 -5.52 -26.49 4.26
C PRO A 67 -4.96 -27.15 2.99
N ALA A 68 -5.66 -27.05 1.86
CA ALA A 68 -5.18 -27.59 0.58
C ALA A 68 -3.99 -26.78 0.01
N SER A 69 -3.86 -25.51 0.40
CA SER A 69 -2.73 -24.64 0.06
C SER A 69 -1.56 -24.72 1.05
N GLY A 70 -1.66 -25.57 2.08
CA GLY A 70 -0.67 -25.67 3.16
C GLY A 70 -0.70 -24.49 4.15
N ARG A 71 -1.74 -23.63 4.10
CA ARG A 71 -1.95 -22.52 5.05
C ARG A 71 -3.00 -22.88 6.08
N GLY A 72 -2.56 -23.23 7.28
CA GLY A 72 -3.45 -23.59 8.38
C GLY A 72 -4.13 -22.43 9.10
N TYR A 73 -3.83 -21.17 8.75
CA TYR A 73 -4.35 -20.02 9.47
C TYR A 73 -4.55 -18.79 8.59
N GLU A 74 -5.40 -17.89 9.09
CA GLU A 74 -5.75 -16.64 8.44
C GLU A 74 -4.60 -15.61 8.50
N ARG A 75 -4.38 -14.89 7.41
CA ARG A 75 -3.34 -13.87 7.31
C ARG A 75 -3.86 -12.56 6.76
N PHE A 76 -3.19 -11.49 7.16
CA PHE A 76 -3.44 -10.17 6.63
C PHE A 76 -2.22 -9.65 5.87
N GLY A 77 -2.44 -8.72 4.94
CA GLY A 77 -1.34 -8.02 4.29
C GLY A 77 -0.52 -7.24 5.32
N LEU A 78 0.80 -7.44 5.33
CA LEU A 78 1.71 -6.85 6.33
C LEU A 78 1.50 -5.34 6.52
N ALA A 79 1.51 -4.58 5.42
CA ALA A 79 1.36 -3.12 5.49
C ALA A 79 -0.05 -2.69 5.91
N THR A 80 -1.10 -3.35 5.40
CA THR A 80 -2.49 -2.99 5.73
C THR A 80 -2.86 -3.35 7.16
N ASP A 81 -2.32 -4.46 7.67
CA ASP A 81 -2.55 -4.88 9.04
C ASP A 81 -1.75 -4.03 10.04
N TYR A 82 -0.51 -3.68 9.69
CA TYR A 82 0.27 -2.70 10.43
C TYR A 82 -0.46 -1.35 10.50
N LEU A 83 -0.98 -0.84 9.38
CA LEU A 83 -1.74 0.41 9.38
C LEU A 83 -3.02 0.35 10.22
N ARG A 84 -3.68 -0.82 10.28
CA ARG A 84 -4.87 -1.05 11.10
C ARG A 84 -4.55 -1.05 12.59
N SER A 85 -3.35 -1.48 13.00
CA SER A 85 -2.96 -1.56 14.40
C SER A 85 -2.49 -0.22 14.99
N LEU A 86 -2.21 0.77 14.14
CA LEU A 86 -1.76 2.10 14.56
C LEU A 86 -2.83 2.87 15.35
N ARG A 87 -2.35 3.67 16.29
CA ARG A 87 -3.12 4.61 17.10
C ARG A 87 -2.66 6.04 16.87
N VAL A 88 -3.50 7.00 17.26
CA VAL A 88 -3.13 8.41 17.23
C VAL A 88 -1.92 8.63 18.14
N GLY A 89 -0.85 9.21 17.58
CA GLY A 89 0.42 9.42 18.27
C GLY A 89 1.53 8.48 17.82
N ASP A 90 1.20 7.38 17.15
CA ASP A 90 2.21 6.45 16.63
C ASP A 90 3.04 7.09 15.51
N VAL A 91 4.34 6.74 15.49
CA VAL A 91 5.29 7.23 14.48
C VAL A 91 5.38 6.24 13.34
N VAL A 92 5.10 6.72 12.13
CA VAL A 92 5.19 5.93 10.89
C VAL A 92 6.25 6.51 9.97
N LYS A 93 7.12 5.65 9.45
CA LYS A 93 8.10 6.06 8.43
C LYS A 93 7.43 6.06 7.06
N VAL A 94 7.39 7.22 6.42
CA VAL A 94 6.79 7.42 5.09
C VAL A 94 7.79 8.11 4.19
N ILE A 95 7.85 7.67 2.93
CA ILE A 95 8.65 8.30 1.88
C ILE A 95 7.67 8.77 0.80
N LEU A 96 7.73 10.06 0.47
CA LEU A 96 6.94 10.60 -0.62
C LEU A 96 7.65 10.32 -1.95
N LYS A 97 6.90 9.75 -2.90
CA LYS A 97 7.35 9.52 -4.27
C LYS A 97 6.46 10.29 -5.22
N GLU A 98 7.03 11.24 -5.95
CA GLU A 98 6.28 11.97 -6.96
C GLU A 98 5.93 11.08 -8.16
N SER A 99 4.70 11.24 -8.63
CA SER A 99 4.29 10.67 -9.92
C SER A 99 4.67 11.62 -11.05
N GLY A 100 5.42 11.12 -12.04
CA GLY A 100 5.79 11.88 -13.23
C GLY A 100 4.69 11.95 -14.29
N ARG A 101 3.75 11.01 -14.31
CA ARG A 101 2.77 10.84 -15.41
C ARG A 101 1.30 10.99 -14.99
N PHE A 102 1.00 11.08 -13.70
CA PHE A 102 -0.37 11.17 -13.19
C PHE A 102 -0.58 12.48 -12.43
N ARG A 103 -0.92 13.54 -13.16
CA ARG A 103 -1.13 14.90 -12.65
C ARG A 103 -2.36 15.51 -13.33
N LEU A 104 -2.95 16.50 -12.68
CA LEU A 104 -3.93 17.35 -13.36
C LEU A 104 -3.30 18.01 -14.58
N PRO A 105 -4.04 18.19 -15.69
CA PRO A 105 -3.56 18.94 -16.84
C PRO A 105 -3.12 20.35 -16.42
N THR A 106 -2.01 20.82 -16.97
CA THR A 106 -1.62 22.22 -16.86
C THR A 106 -2.51 23.09 -17.75
N PRO A 107 -2.89 24.30 -17.32
CA PRO A 107 -3.61 25.24 -18.18
C PRO A 107 -2.83 25.45 -19.48
N SER A 108 -3.51 25.36 -20.62
CA SER A 108 -2.97 25.70 -21.93
C SER A 108 -3.53 27.04 -22.40
N ASN A 109 -3.03 27.57 -23.51
CA ASN A 109 -3.52 28.83 -24.09
C ASN A 109 -5.04 28.84 -24.36
N THR A 110 -5.66 27.66 -24.52
CA THR A 110 -7.10 27.50 -24.77
C THR A 110 -7.94 27.43 -23.48
N HIS A 111 -7.33 27.06 -22.35
CA HIS A 111 -7.99 26.98 -21.04
C HIS A 111 -7.04 27.51 -19.96
N ALA A 112 -7.18 28.79 -19.61
CA ALA A 112 -6.37 29.44 -18.57
C ALA A 112 -6.64 28.92 -17.15
N ASP A 113 -7.76 28.23 -16.93
CA ASP A 113 -8.14 27.65 -15.64
C ASP A 113 -8.31 26.13 -15.79
N VAL A 114 -7.59 25.36 -14.97
CA VAL A 114 -7.68 23.88 -14.91
C VAL A 114 -9.11 23.41 -14.67
N ARG A 115 -9.92 24.21 -13.96
CA ARG A 115 -11.33 23.90 -13.67
C ARG A 115 -12.22 23.87 -14.92
N LYS A 116 -11.78 24.51 -16.01
CA LYS A 116 -12.51 24.57 -17.28
C LYS A 116 -12.13 23.46 -18.25
N ILE A 117 -11.13 22.63 -17.90
CA ILE A 117 -10.72 21.48 -18.70
C ILE A 117 -11.65 20.31 -18.33
N PRO A 118 -12.36 19.69 -19.29
CA PRO A 118 -13.20 18.55 -18.98
C PRO A 118 -12.33 17.36 -18.54
N LEU A 119 -12.65 16.77 -17.39
CA LEU A 119 -11.92 15.65 -16.80
C LEU A 119 -12.85 14.44 -16.63
N ILE A 120 -12.40 13.27 -17.09
CA ILE A 120 -13.03 11.99 -16.81
C ILE A 120 -12.11 11.22 -15.86
N MET A 121 -12.61 10.89 -14.67
CA MET A 121 -11.86 10.19 -13.62
C MET A 121 -12.48 8.81 -13.40
N ILE A 122 -11.73 7.74 -13.67
CA ILE A 122 -12.19 6.35 -13.54
C ILE A 122 -11.32 5.66 -12.49
N GLY A 123 -11.93 5.27 -11.36
CA GLY A 123 -11.21 4.67 -10.23
C GLY A 123 -12.09 3.82 -9.34
N PRO A 124 -12.30 2.53 -9.66
CA PRO A 124 -13.08 1.64 -8.79
C PRO A 124 -12.35 1.33 -7.47
N GLY A 125 -13.10 1.24 -6.38
CA GLY A 125 -12.58 0.89 -5.05
C GLY A 125 -11.51 1.89 -4.55
N THR A 126 -10.38 1.38 -4.07
CA THR A 126 -9.25 2.23 -3.62
C THR A 126 -8.61 3.03 -4.75
N GLY A 127 -8.93 2.73 -6.01
CA GLY A 127 -8.54 3.52 -7.18
C GLY A 127 -9.08 4.96 -7.15
N VAL A 128 -10.04 5.27 -6.29
CA VAL A 128 -10.54 6.64 -6.08
C VAL A 128 -9.51 7.58 -5.43
N ALA A 129 -8.50 7.03 -4.73
CA ALA A 129 -7.59 7.78 -3.89
C ALA A 129 -6.97 9.02 -4.56
N PRO A 130 -6.29 8.94 -5.73
CA PRO A 130 -5.66 10.12 -6.30
C PRO A 130 -6.68 11.15 -6.85
N PHE A 131 -7.90 10.71 -7.20
CA PHE A 131 -8.96 11.59 -7.66
C PHE A 131 -9.53 12.45 -6.53
N LEU A 132 -9.56 11.95 -5.29
CA LEU A 132 -9.90 12.77 -4.13
C LEU A 132 -8.93 13.95 -3.97
N ALA A 133 -7.63 13.72 -4.19
CA ALA A 133 -6.62 14.80 -4.16
C ALA A 133 -6.83 15.81 -5.29
N PHE A 134 -7.26 15.35 -6.47
CA PHE A 134 -7.57 16.22 -7.62
C PHE A 134 -8.82 17.05 -7.36
N LEU A 135 -9.91 16.43 -6.94
CA LEU A 135 -11.17 17.08 -6.57
C LEU A 135 -10.92 18.16 -5.53
N GLN A 136 -10.15 17.86 -4.49
CA GLN A 136 -9.80 18.84 -3.46
C GLN A 136 -8.99 20.04 -3.99
N LYS A 137 -8.27 19.89 -5.09
CA LYS A 137 -7.51 20.98 -5.71
C LYS A 137 -8.38 21.83 -6.65
N ILE A 138 -9.34 21.22 -7.33
CA ILE A 138 -10.17 21.90 -8.34
C ILE A 138 -11.49 22.45 -7.77
N LEU A 139 -12.04 21.85 -6.72
CA LEU A 139 -13.15 22.41 -5.94
C LEU A 139 -12.60 23.49 -5.00
#